data_AF-A0A948SQZ1-F1
#
_entry.id   AF-A0A948SQZ1-F1
#
_cell.length_a   1.000
_cell.length_b   1.000
_cell.length_c   1.000
_cell.angle_alpha   90.00
_cell.angle_beta   90.00
_cell.angle_gamma   90.00
#
_symmetry.space_group_name_H-M   'P 1'
#
loop_
_entity.id
_entity.type
_entity.pdbx_description
1 polymer ?
#
loop_
_entity_poly.entity_id
_entity_poly.type
_entity_poly.pdbx_seq_one_letter_code
_entity_poly.pdbx_strand_id
1 'polypeptide(L)'
;MRPLPTSRGTFANPSNRFGCDYRAEAALLGAPPVPVVDVHSHVHGTSAAALLRESMDLYGIARIHSMTRLEDIEGIRGVLGDRVRFIAVPDFANPDRLAAHGTEFLRRIRDFRREGASICKFWAAPRGIDYGIEAGDPRLLALDAPHRRAAMDEAASLGMAFMVHVADPDTWFATKYADSSRYGTKASHYEPLERLLDEYRVPWIAAHMAGSPEDLDFLDGLLSRHPNLSIDTSATKWIVREVSRHPAGRVHGFMRRWHGRILFGSDIVTNDDHLRGGDKPTEMAAKASDSETAFDLYASRYWALRTLWETGHELESPISDPDLAMVDPARSPHDAPTLRGTSLPREVMAEFYAGAASRIAGEAVPAAPTAAPAPAVR
;
A
#
# COMPACT_ATOMS: atom_id res chain seq x y z
N MET A 1 -19.83 -22.74 -0.45
CA MET A 1 -18.71 -22.20 0.33
C MET A 1 -18.99 -22.45 1.80
N ARG A 2 -18.02 -22.96 2.57
CA ARG A 2 -18.10 -22.91 4.04
C ARG A 2 -18.04 -21.43 4.46
N PRO A 3 -18.71 -21.01 5.55
CA PRO A 3 -18.56 -19.65 6.04
C PRO A 3 -17.09 -19.41 6.43
N LEU A 4 -16.48 -18.37 5.85
CA LEU A 4 -15.29 -17.70 6.41
C LEU A 4 -15.66 -17.15 7.81
N PRO A 5 -14.69 -16.85 8.69
CA PRO A 5 -14.91 -16.68 10.11
C PRO A 5 -16.07 -15.72 10.37
N THR A 6 -16.95 -16.16 11.25
CA THR A 6 -17.93 -15.27 11.85
C THR A 6 -17.16 -14.14 12.52
N SER A 7 -17.66 -12.90 12.43
CA SER A 7 -17.16 -11.72 13.16
C SER A 7 -17.36 -11.85 14.69
N ARG A 8 -16.97 -13.01 15.24
CA ARG A 8 -17.25 -13.49 16.58
C ARG A 8 -16.01 -14.25 17.03
N GLY A 9 -15.42 -13.80 18.14
CA GLY A 9 -14.21 -14.35 18.73
C GLY A 9 -13.73 -13.44 19.85
N THR A 10 -12.81 -13.92 20.68
CA THR A 10 -12.12 -13.07 21.65
C THR A 10 -11.08 -12.22 20.93
N PHE A 11 -10.99 -10.93 21.28
CA PHE A 11 -9.94 -10.05 20.79
C PHE A 11 -8.56 -10.65 21.07
N ALA A 12 -7.82 -10.98 20.01
CA ALA A 12 -6.45 -11.48 20.14
C ALA A 12 -5.44 -10.33 20.00
N ASN A 13 -5.50 -9.58 18.91
CA ASN A 13 -4.65 -8.39 18.68
C ASN A 13 -5.29 -7.45 17.64
N PRO A 14 -4.74 -6.22 17.43
CA PRO A 14 -5.30 -5.25 16.48
C PRO A 14 -5.32 -5.68 15.00
N SER A 15 -4.58 -6.72 14.61
CA SER A 15 -4.62 -7.30 13.25
C SER A 15 -5.43 -8.59 13.18
N ASN A 16 -5.94 -9.07 14.32
CA ASN A 16 -6.71 -10.29 14.44
C ASN A 16 -7.70 -10.20 15.61
N ARG A 17 -8.75 -9.39 15.43
CA ARG A 17 -9.77 -9.13 16.46
C ARG A 17 -10.57 -10.37 16.85
N PHE A 18 -10.55 -11.43 16.05
CA PHE A 18 -11.39 -12.61 16.27
C PHE A 18 -10.58 -13.90 16.43
N GLY A 19 -9.25 -13.84 16.47
CA GLY A 19 -8.40 -15.04 16.56
C GLY A 19 -8.52 -15.95 15.33
N CYS A 20 -8.70 -15.37 14.14
CA CYS A 20 -8.72 -16.08 12.87
C CYS A 20 -7.40 -16.82 12.66
N ASP A 21 -7.47 -18.09 12.26
CA ASP A 21 -6.29 -18.81 11.76
C ASP A 21 -6.05 -18.43 10.30
N TYR A 22 -5.24 -17.41 10.07
CA TYR A 22 -4.98 -16.91 8.72
C TYR A 22 -4.33 -17.93 7.77
N ARG A 23 -3.76 -19.05 8.27
CA ARG A 23 -3.28 -20.13 7.40
C ARG A 23 -4.45 -20.98 6.90
N ALA A 24 -5.37 -21.34 7.81
CA ALA A 24 -6.60 -22.03 7.45
C ALA A 24 -7.49 -21.16 6.54
N GLU A 25 -7.56 -19.86 6.83
CA GLU A 25 -8.31 -18.91 6.00
C GLU A 25 -7.77 -18.77 4.58
N ALA A 26 -6.44 -18.74 4.42
CA ALA A 26 -5.81 -18.75 3.10
C ALA A 26 -6.18 -20.00 2.30
N ALA A 27 -6.22 -21.17 2.95
CA ALA A 27 -6.65 -22.42 2.31
C ALA A 27 -8.14 -22.38 1.91
N LEU A 28 -9.00 -21.71 2.69
CA LEU A 28 -10.42 -21.53 2.36
C LEU A 28 -10.65 -20.56 1.21
N LEU A 29 -9.88 -19.47 1.12
CA LEU A 29 -9.89 -18.56 -0.03
C LEU A 29 -9.36 -19.23 -1.30
N GLY A 30 -8.41 -20.17 -1.15
CA GLY A 30 -7.77 -20.85 -2.26
C GLY A 30 -6.81 -19.94 -3.03
N ALA A 31 -6.31 -20.44 -4.16
CA ALA A 31 -5.40 -19.69 -5.02
C ALA A 31 -6.12 -18.49 -5.68
N PRO A 32 -5.46 -17.31 -5.79
CA PRO A 32 -6.02 -16.20 -6.56
C PRO A 32 -6.13 -16.59 -8.04
N PRO A 33 -6.97 -15.89 -8.84
CA PRO A 33 -7.17 -16.21 -10.25
C PRO A 33 -5.90 -16.19 -11.10
N VAL A 34 -4.94 -15.36 -10.71
CA VAL A 34 -3.58 -15.25 -11.24
C VAL A 34 -2.64 -14.92 -10.07
N PRO A 35 -1.33 -15.18 -10.18
CA PRO A 35 -0.39 -14.75 -9.16
C PRO A 35 -0.39 -13.23 -9.00
N VAL A 36 -0.42 -12.75 -7.76
CA VAL A 36 -0.61 -11.33 -7.44
C VAL A 36 0.72 -10.58 -7.41
N VAL A 37 0.74 -9.37 -7.96
CA VAL A 37 1.79 -8.38 -7.81
C VAL A 37 1.31 -7.31 -6.85
N ASP A 38 1.91 -7.25 -5.67
CA ASP A 38 1.70 -6.17 -4.71
C ASP A 38 2.63 -5.00 -5.05
N VAL A 39 2.08 -3.91 -5.60
CA VAL A 39 2.91 -2.77 -6.02
C VAL A 39 3.28 -1.82 -4.89
N HIS A 40 2.85 -2.06 -3.65
CA HIS A 40 3.01 -1.08 -2.58
C HIS A 40 3.22 -1.74 -1.22
N SER A 41 4.46 -1.72 -0.75
CA SER A 41 4.84 -2.23 0.57
C SER A 41 6.11 -1.56 1.11
N HIS A 42 6.42 -1.83 2.38
CA HIS A 42 7.60 -1.38 3.09
C HIS A 42 8.27 -2.58 3.78
N VAL A 43 9.11 -3.30 3.05
CA VAL A 43 9.80 -4.48 3.57
C VAL A 43 11.12 -4.10 4.22
N HIS A 44 11.16 -4.16 5.55
CA HIS A 44 12.35 -3.98 6.39
C HIS A 44 12.52 -5.16 7.36
N GLY A 45 13.77 -5.40 7.76
CA GLY A 45 14.12 -6.51 8.66
C GLY A 45 14.08 -7.87 7.96
N THR A 46 15.18 -8.60 7.97
CA THR A 46 15.28 -9.89 7.26
C THR A 46 14.48 -10.99 7.95
N SER A 47 14.35 -10.93 9.27
CA SER A 47 13.58 -11.92 10.03
C SER A 47 12.09 -11.73 9.80
N ALA A 48 11.63 -10.48 9.83
CA ALA A 48 10.26 -10.10 9.51
C ALA A 48 9.91 -10.39 8.04
N ALA A 49 10.84 -10.15 7.12
CA ALA A 49 10.67 -10.48 5.70
C ALA A 49 10.50 -12.00 5.47
N ALA A 50 11.09 -12.86 6.30
CA ALA A 50 10.89 -14.30 6.21
C ALA A 50 9.44 -14.71 6.57
N LEU A 51 8.83 -14.07 7.56
CA LEU A 51 7.40 -14.25 7.88
C LEU A 51 6.49 -13.64 6.82
N LEU A 52 6.87 -12.49 6.25
CA LEU A 52 6.15 -11.94 5.10
C LEU A 52 6.15 -12.90 3.92
N ARG A 53 7.29 -13.57 3.65
CA ARG A 53 7.38 -14.57 2.57
C ARG A 53 6.37 -15.70 2.76
N GLU A 54 6.18 -16.18 3.99
CA GLU A 54 5.14 -17.16 4.30
C GLU A 54 3.75 -16.62 3.96
N SER A 55 3.45 -15.38 4.36
CA SER A 55 2.18 -14.73 3.99
C SER A 55 2.02 -14.59 2.47
N MET A 56 3.09 -14.22 1.76
CA MET A 56 3.08 -14.14 0.30
C MET A 56 2.77 -15.51 -0.35
N ASP A 57 3.33 -16.59 0.19
CA ASP A 57 3.08 -17.96 -0.30
C ASP A 57 1.63 -18.39 -0.08
N LEU A 58 1.10 -18.15 1.12
CA LEU A 58 -0.28 -18.51 1.47
C LEU A 58 -1.32 -17.75 0.63
N TYR A 59 -1.08 -16.48 0.36
CA TYR A 59 -2.05 -15.61 -0.31
C TYR A 59 -1.81 -15.46 -1.81
N GLY A 60 -0.78 -16.11 -2.37
CA GLY A 60 -0.51 -16.15 -3.81
C GLY A 60 0.15 -14.89 -4.36
N ILE A 61 0.92 -14.18 -3.54
CA ILE A 61 1.67 -12.97 -3.93
C ILE A 61 2.98 -13.40 -4.62
N ALA A 62 3.04 -13.36 -5.93
CA ALA A 62 4.23 -13.75 -6.68
C ALA A 62 5.34 -12.70 -6.63
N ARG A 63 4.98 -11.42 -6.61
CA ARG A 63 5.93 -10.30 -6.63
C ARG A 63 5.46 -9.19 -5.72
N ILE A 64 6.41 -8.50 -5.10
CA ILE A 64 6.18 -7.35 -4.24
C ILE A 64 7.13 -6.21 -4.62
N HIS A 65 6.59 -5.01 -4.79
CA HIS A 65 7.36 -3.78 -4.93
C HIS A 65 7.46 -3.12 -3.55
N SER A 66 8.69 -2.86 -3.12
CA SER A 66 8.99 -2.46 -1.76
C SER A 66 9.78 -1.16 -1.70
N MET A 67 9.37 -0.30 -0.79
CA MET A 67 10.07 0.90 -0.33
C MET A 67 11.13 0.54 0.72
N THR A 68 11.87 -0.56 0.48
CA THR A 68 13.01 -0.98 1.30
C THR A 68 14.10 0.09 1.27
N ARG A 69 14.75 0.33 2.42
CA ARG A 69 15.89 1.25 2.48
C ARG A 69 17.01 0.74 1.58
N LEU A 70 17.73 1.64 0.90
CA LEU A 70 18.81 1.28 -0.02
C LEU A 70 19.84 0.35 0.65
N GLU A 71 20.10 0.62 1.93
CA GLU A 71 21.03 -0.10 2.81
C GLU A 71 20.60 -1.55 3.08
N ASP A 72 19.29 -1.83 3.05
CA ASP A 72 18.74 -3.14 3.38
C ASP A 72 18.50 -4.01 2.13
N ILE A 73 18.72 -3.49 0.92
CA ILE A 73 18.39 -4.17 -0.34
C ILE A 73 19.02 -5.55 -0.44
N GLU A 74 20.32 -5.67 -0.14
CA GLU A 74 21.03 -6.95 -0.22
C GLU A 74 20.40 -8.00 0.70
N GLY A 75 20.13 -7.63 1.95
CA GLY A 75 19.51 -8.52 2.94
C GLY A 75 18.10 -8.95 2.54
N ILE A 76 17.26 -8.00 2.12
CA ILE A 76 15.88 -8.31 1.69
C ILE A 76 15.86 -9.14 0.41
N ARG A 77 16.75 -8.86 -0.55
CA ARG A 77 16.93 -9.67 -1.76
C ARG A 77 17.39 -11.09 -1.41
N GLY A 78 18.25 -11.26 -0.41
CA GLY A 78 18.65 -12.57 0.11
C GLY A 78 17.49 -13.42 0.65
N VAL A 79 16.45 -12.78 1.21
CA VAL A 79 15.27 -13.48 1.75
C VAL A 79 14.18 -13.73 0.71
N LEU A 80 13.87 -12.72 -0.12
CA LEU A 80 12.75 -12.76 -1.06
C LEU A 80 13.15 -13.15 -2.49
N GLY A 81 14.45 -13.16 -2.82
CA GLY A 81 14.97 -13.49 -4.14
C GLY A 81 14.35 -12.61 -5.23
N ASP A 82 13.97 -13.23 -6.34
CA ASP A 82 13.39 -12.55 -7.51
C ASP A 82 11.96 -12.05 -7.28
N ARG A 83 11.36 -12.32 -6.11
CA ARG A 83 10.00 -11.88 -5.78
C ARG A 83 9.94 -10.43 -5.32
N VAL A 84 11.06 -9.78 -5.03
CA VAL A 84 11.08 -8.35 -4.65
C VAL A 84 11.54 -7.47 -5.81
N ARG A 85 10.90 -6.31 -5.93
CA ARG A 85 11.34 -5.15 -6.72
C ARG A 85 11.46 -3.96 -5.78
N PHE A 86 12.40 -3.07 -6.04
CA PHE A 86 12.64 -1.93 -5.15
C PHE A 86 12.07 -0.64 -5.75
N ILE A 87 11.54 0.21 -4.87
CA ILE A 87 11.07 1.55 -5.18
C ILE A 87 12.07 2.53 -4.58
N ALA A 88 12.58 3.46 -5.39
CA ALA A 88 13.50 4.47 -4.90
C ALA A 88 12.81 5.40 -3.91
N VAL A 89 13.42 5.56 -2.73
CA VAL A 89 12.93 6.37 -1.62
C VAL A 89 14.06 7.21 -1.01
N PRO A 90 13.74 8.38 -0.43
CA PRO A 90 14.69 9.09 0.41
C PRO A 90 15.03 8.25 1.65
N ASP A 91 16.10 8.61 2.35
CA ASP A 91 16.37 8.00 3.66
C ASP A 91 15.45 8.63 4.72
N PHE A 92 14.27 8.05 4.92
CA PHE A 92 13.30 8.52 5.91
C PHE A 92 13.79 8.40 7.36
N ALA A 93 14.87 7.64 7.62
CA ALA A 93 15.44 7.51 8.95
C ALA A 93 16.54 8.54 9.24
N ASN A 94 16.99 9.29 8.23
CA ASN A 94 18.00 10.33 8.40
C ASN A 94 17.39 11.52 9.20
N PRO A 95 17.98 11.91 10.34
CA PRO A 95 17.50 13.05 11.12
C PRO A 95 17.63 14.39 10.38
N ASP A 96 18.59 14.51 9.45
CA ASP A 96 18.69 15.66 8.54
C ASP A 96 17.74 15.47 7.35
N ARG A 97 16.48 15.83 7.55
CA ARG A 97 15.43 15.72 6.52
C ARG A 97 15.71 16.59 5.29
N LEU A 98 16.40 17.73 5.46
CA LEU A 98 16.73 18.63 4.34
C LEU A 98 17.70 17.92 3.38
N ALA A 99 18.76 17.32 3.92
CA ALA A 99 19.70 16.52 3.14
C ALA A 99 19.01 15.28 2.53
N ALA A 100 18.27 14.54 3.36
CA ALA A 100 17.64 13.27 3.00
C ALA A 100 16.63 13.38 1.86
N HIS A 101 15.90 14.51 1.77
CA HIS A 101 14.94 14.78 0.71
C HIS A 101 15.51 15.65 -0.43
N GLY A 102 16.68 16.26 -0.23
CA GLY A 102 17.37 17.12 -1.19
C GLY A 102 18.48 16.40 -1.95
N THR A 103 19.72 16.85 -1.79
CA THR A 103 20.88 16.38 -2.57
C THR A 103 21.19 14.90 -2.38
N GLU A 104 20.97 14.35 -1.18
CA GLU A 104 21.19 12.92 -0.94
C GLU A 104 20.18 12.07 -1.71
N PHE A 105 18.93 12.54 -1.82
CA PHE A 105 17.92 11.79 -2.56
C PHE A 105 18.28 11.67 -4.04
N LEU A 106 18.81 12.73 -4.66
CA LEU A 106 19.30 12.69 -6.05
C LEU A 106 20.33 11.58 -6.26
N ARG A 107 21.29 11.45 -5.35
CA ARG A 107 22.28 10.36 -5.37
C ARG A 107 21.60 9.00 -5.18
N ARG A 108 20.70 8.88 -4.20
CA ARG A 108 19.98 7.62 -3.91
C ARG A 108 19.14 7.16 -5.10
N ILE A 109 18.49 8.05 -5.84
CA ILE A 109 17.72 7.68 -7.05
C ILE A 109 18.60 6.91 -8.04
N ARG A 110 19.81 7.41 -8.31
CA ARG A 110 20.78 6.73 -9.18
C ARG A 110 21.22 5.38 -8.62
N ASP A 111 21.39 5.29 -7.30
CA ASP A 111 21.81 4.06 -6.63
C ASP A 111 20.70 2.99 -6.68
N PHE A 112 19.46 3.36 -6.36
CA PHE A 112 18.29 2.50 -6.53
C PHE A 112 18.12 2.06 -7.98
N ARG A 113 18.38 2.95 -8.94
CA ARG A 113 18.34 2.57 -10.37
C ARG A 113 19.37 1.49 -10.69
N ARG A 114 20.58 1.56 -10.13
CA ARG A 114 21.61 0.50 -10.27
C ARG A 114 21.18 -0.83 -9.63
N GLU A 115 20.38 -0.77 -8.56
CA GLU A 115 19.76 -1.94 -7.91
C GLU A 115 18.54 -2.50 -8.68
N GLY A 116 18.15 -1.86 -9.79
CA GLY A 116 17.07 -2.29 -10.67
C GLY A 116 15.72 -1.65 -10.39
N ALA A 117 15.65 -0.62 -9.52
CA ALA A 117 14.41 0.11 -9.31
C ALA A 117 13.89 0.74 -10.62
N SER A 118 12.60 0.60 -10.87
CA SER A 118 11.89 1.21 -12.00
C SER A 118 10.86 2.26 -11.56
N ILE A 119 10.65 2.41 -10.26
CA ILE A 119 9.69 3.35 -9.66
C ILE A 119 10.41 4.24 -8.65
N CYS A 120 10.11 5.54 -8.64
CA CYS A 120 10.58 6.50 -7.64
C CYS A 120 9.39 7.08 -6.86
N LYS A 121 9.45 7.03 -5.53
CA LYS A 121 8.36 7.47 -4.64
C LYS A 121 8.51 8.93 -4.23
N PHE A 122 7.41 9.66 -4.33
CA PHE A 122 7.24 11.00 -3.80
C PHE A 122 6.13 11.03 -2.75
N TRP A 123 6.50 10.87 -1.48
CA TRP A 123 5.56 11.08 -0.37
C TRP A 123 5.37 12.58 -0.12
N ALA A 124 4.12 13.03 -0.19
CA ALA A 124 3.68 14.42 -0.06
C ALA A 124 2.30 14.49 0.61
N ALA A 125 2.00 13.55 1.52
CA ALA A 125 0.76 13.57 2.29
C ALA A 125 0.71 14.82 3.19
N PRO A 126 -0.48 15.27 3.63
CA PRO A 126 -0.60 16.52 4.40
C PRO A 126 0.24 16.55 5.70
N ARG A 127 0.46 15.40 6.34
CA ARG A 127 1.39 15.25 7.49
C ARG A 127 2.82 15.70 7.18
N GLY A 128 3.23 15.71 5.92
CA GLY A 128 4.53 16.20 5.50
C GLY A 128 4.78 17.67 5.81
N ILE A 129 3.72 18.47 5.99
CA ILE A 129 3.82 19.87 6.44
C ILE A 129 4.43 19.93 7.85
N ASP A 130 4.03 19.01 8.75
CA ASP A 130 4.56 18.96 10.11
C ASP A 130 6.06 18.62 10.11
N TYR A 131 6.45 17.63 9.32
CA TYR A 131 7.86 17.26 9.16
C TYR A 131 8.69 18.36 8.49
N GLY A 132 8.08 19.13 7.58
CA GLY A 132 8.71 20.31 7.02
C GLY A 132 8.94 21.40 8.06
N ILE A 133 7.93 21.71 8.87
CA ILE A 133 8.04 22.68 9.99
C ILE A 133 9.13 22.24 10.98
N GLU A 134 9.15 20.96 11.36
CA GLU A 134 10.20 20.39 12.24
C GLU A 134 11.61 20.55 11.63
N ALA A 135 11.73 20.45 10.31
CA ALA A 135 12.98 20.63 9.58
C ALA A 135 13.33 22.10 9.24
N GLY A 136 12.46 23.05 9.57
CA GLY A 136 12.64 24.47 9.27
C GLY A 136 12.20 24.92 7.87
N ASP A 137 11.58 24.04 7.07
CA ASP A 137 10.97 24.36 5.76
C ASP A 137 9.61 23.67 5.61
N PRO A 138 8.48 24.37 5.84
CA PRO A 138 7.14 23.79 5.70
C PRO A 138 6.83 23.24 4.29
N ARG A 139 7.57 23.66 3.25
CA ARG A 139 7.43 23.18 1.88
C ARG A 139 8.38 22.03 1.53
N LEU A 140 9.17 21.53 2.49
CA LEU A 140 10.12 20.44 2.27
C LEU A 140 9.48 19.22 1.60
N LEU A 141 8.24 18.88 1.95
CA LEU A 141 7.53 17.72 1.39
C LEU A 141 6.39 18.10 0.45
N ALA A 142 6.24 19.38 0.11
CA ALA A 142 5.32 19.82 -0.93
C ALA A 142 5.73 19.19 -2.27
N LEU A 143 4.79 18.58 -2.98
CA LEU A 143 5.08 17.77 -4.17
C LEU A 143 5.83 18.54 -5.26
N ASP A 144 5.53 19.83 -5.42
CA ASP A 144 6.10 20.71 -6.44
C ASP A 144 7.27 21.58 -5.95
N ALA A 145 7.83 21.30 -4.77
CA ALA A 145 8.99 22.03 -4.27
C ALA A 145 10.23 21.86 -5.18
N PRO A 146 11.13 22.84 -5.28
CA PRO A 146 12.24 22.82 -6.25
C PRO A 146 13.13 21.57 -6.18
N HIS A 147 13.46 21.09 -4.99
CA HIS A 147 14.25 19.86 -4.80
C HIS A 147 13.46 18.59 -5.14
N ARG A 148 12.13 18.61 -5.00
CA ARG A 148 11.26 17.50 -5.43
C ARG A 148 11.18 17.42 -6.94
N ARG A 149 11.07 18.57 -7.62
CA ARG A 149 11.18 18.68 -9.07
C ARG A 149 12.54 18.22 -9.59
N ALA A 150 13.64 18.64 -8.95
CA ALA A 150 14.97 18.15 -9.29
C ALA A 150 15.08 16.61 -9.16
N ALA A 151 14.46 16.02 -8.13
CA ALA A 151 14.39 14.57 -7.98
C ALA A 151 13.48 13.89 -9.03
N MET A 152 12.39 14.53 -9.45
CA MET A 152 11.56 14.07 -10.57
C MET A 152 12.33 14.13 -11.88
N ASP A 153 13.03 15.22 -12.18
CA ASP A 153 13.87 15.36 -13.37
C ASP A 153 14.93 14.26 -13.44
N GLU A 154 15.62 14.00 -12.32
CA GLU A 154 16.59 12.91 -12.21
C GLU A 154 15.95 11.55 -12.48
N ALA A 155 14.86 11.21 -11.78
CA ALA A 155 14.18 9.93 -11.94
C ALA A 155 13.59 9.74 -13.34
N ALA A 156 13.02 10.79 -13.94
CA ALA A 156 12.51 10.78 -15.31
C ALA A 156 13.63 10.57 -16.33
N SER A 157 14.80 11.21 -16.14
CA SER A 157 15.96 11.01 -17.01
C SER A 157 16.47 9.56 -17.03
N LEU A 158 16.19 8.80 -15.95
CA LEU A 158 16.53 7.39 -15.79
C LEU A 158 15.40 6.44 -16.25
N GLY A 159 14.30 6.99 -16.78
CA GLY A 159 13.14 6.24 -17.28
C GLY A 159 12.28 5.62 -16.17
N MET A 160 12.31 6.17 -14.96
CA MET A 160 11.54 5.64 -13.84
C MET A 160 10.09 6.17 -13.86
N ALA A 161 9.14 5.29 -13.54
CA ALA A 161 7.77 5.69 -13.20
C ALA A 161 7.75 6.38 -11.83
N PHE A 162 6.73 7.20 -11.58
CA PHE A 162 6.56 7.87 -10.30
C PHE A 162 5.46 7.23 -9.48
N MET A 163 5.69 7.04 -8.20
CA MET A 163 4.62 6.76 -7.24
C MET A 163 4.46 7.97 -6.33
N VAL A 164 3.24 8.40 -6.07
CA VAL A 164 2.97 9.59 -5.25
C VAL A 164 1.96 9.29 -4.15
N HIS A 165 2.09 9.94 -3.01
CA HIS A 165 1.07 9.99 -1.96
C HIS A 165 0.77 11.47 -1.72
N VAL A 166 -0.41 11.93 -2.12
CA VAL A 166 -0.77 13.37 -2.09
C VAL A 166 -1.86 13.73 -1.10
N ALA A 167 -2.70 12.76 -0.72
CA ALA A 167 -3.85 13.00 0.15
C ALA A 167 -4.15 11.74 0.97
N ASP A 168 -4.98 11.94 2.00
CA ASP A 168 -5.54 10.91 2.87
C ASP A 168 -7.07 11.01 2.85
N PRO A 169 -7.80 9.98 3.31
CA PRO A 169 -9.27 9.97 3.29
C PRO A 169 -9.90 11.16 4.02
N ASP A 170 -11.15 11.47 3.69
CA ASP A 170 -11.95 12.56 4.27
C ASP A 170 -11.99 12.51 5.80
N THR A 171 -11.94 11.31 6.38
CA THR A 171 -11.82 11.10 7.84
C THR A 171 -10.63 11.87 8.43
N TRP A 172 -9.49 11.91 7.74
CA TRP A 172 -8.30 12.64 8.18
C TRP A 172 -8.46 14.16 7.96
N PHE A 173 -9.06 14.59 6.85
CA PHE A 173 -9.36 16.01 6.61
C PHE A 173 -10.40 16.59 7.58
N ALA A 174 -11.35 15.77 8.03
CA ALA A 174 -12.32 16.15 9.05
C ALA A 174 -11.72 16.21 10.46
N THR A 175 -10.53 15.64 10.69
CA THR A 175 -9.94 15.46 12.01
C THR A 175 -8.50 15.97 12.07
N LYS A 176 -7.52 15.13 11.73
CA LYS A 176 -6.08 15.42 11.79
C LYS A 176 -5.68 16.67 11.01
N TYR A 177 -6.37 16.95 9.90
CA TYR A 177 -6.12 18.10 9.03
C TYR A 177 -7.26 19.12 9.02
N ALA A 178 -8.06 19.17 10.10
CA ALA A 178 -9.21 20.08 10.20
C ALA A 178 -8.82 21.57 10.11
N ASP A 179 -7.61 21.93 10.54
CA ASP A 179 -7.07 23.29 10.34
C ASP A 179 -6.62 23.49 8.88
N SER A 180 -7.59 23.87 8.03
CA SER A 180 -7.34 24.16 6.62
C SER A 180 -6.38 25.33 6.36
N SER A 181 -6.17 26.22 7.34
CA SER A 181 -5.18 27.30 7.20
C SER A 181 -3.75 26.77 7.27
N ARG A 182 -3.55 25.67 8.00
CA ARG A 182 -2.28 24.96 8.11
C ARG A 182 -2.11 23.90 7.03
N TYR A 183 -3.11 23.04 6.86
CA TYR A 183 -2.99 21.84 6.01
C TYR A 183 -3.58 22.01 4.60
N GLY A 184 -4.23 23.13 4.31
CA GLY A 184 -4.98 23.32 3.06
C GLY A 184 -6.27 22.50 3.02
N THR A 185 -7.00 22.61 1.92
CA THR A 185 -8.17 21.75 1.64
C THR A 185 -7.70 20.50 0.91
N LYS A 186 -8.49 19.41 0.97
CA LYS A 186 -8.19 18.19 0.22
C LYS A 186 -7.98 18.44 -1.28
N ALA A 187 -8.85 19.26 -1.88
CA ALA A 187 -8.74 19.67 -3.28
C ALA A 187 -7.39 20.33 -3.60
N SER A 188 -6.87 21.19 -2.70
CA SER A 188 -5.61 21.91 -2.92
C SER A 188 -4.38 21.00 -3.04
N HIS A 189 -4.43 19.78 -2.46
CA HIS A 189 -3.34 18.79 -2.60
C HIS A 189 -3.27 18.15 -3.98
N TYR A 190 -4.38 18.16 -4.74
CA TYR A 190 -4.41 17.64 -6.11
C TYR A 190 -3.95 18.67 -7.15
N GLU A 191 -4.01 19.97 -6.85
CA GLU A 191 -3.56 21.02 -7.77
C GLU A 191 -2.09 20.86 -8.24
N PRO A 192 -1.09 20.67 -7.35
CA PRO A 192 0.28 20.40 -7.80
C PRO A 192 0.39 19.05 -8.51
N LEU A 193 -0.39 18.04 -8.12
CA LEU A 193 -0.39 16.74 -8.79
C LEU A 193 -0.83 16.87 -10.26
N GLU A 194 -1.97 17.51 -10.52
CA GLU A 194 -2.49 17.65 -11.89
C GLU A 194 -1.52 18.43 -12.77
N ARG A 195 -0.91 19.51 -12.26
CA ARG A 195 0.14 20.25 -13.00
C ARG A 195 1.33 19.36 -13.34
N LEU A 196 1.81 18.56 -12.38
CA LEU A 196 2.97 17.69 -12.58
C LEU A 196 2.67 16.48 -13.48
N LEU A 197 1.44 15.96 -13.46
CA LEU A 197 0.99 14.93 -14.40
C LEU A 197 1.04 15.42 -15.86
N ASP A 198 0.76 16.71 -16.07
CA ASP A 198 0.87 17.36 -17.37
C ASP A 198 2.30 17.68 -17.81
N GLU A 199 3.19 17.89 -16.85
CA GLU A 199 4.59 18.21 -17.11
C GLU A 199 5.43 16.94 -17.34
N TYR A 200 5.29 15.94 -16.46
CA TYR A 200 6.06 14.70 -16.51
C TYR A 200 5.24 13.58 -17.14
N ARG A 201 5.48 13.31 -18.43
CA ARG A 201 4.77 12.29 -19.22
C ARG A 201 5.25 10.84 -18.97
N VAL A 202 6.00 10.60 -17.90
CA VAL A 202 6.28 9.24 -17.41
C VAL A 202 5.01 8.62 -16.83
N PRO A 203 4.94 7.29 -16.61
CA PRO A 203 3.84 6.67 -15.87
C PRO A 203 3.82 7.12 -14.40
N TRP A 204 2.62 7.31 -13.84
CA TRP A 204 2.40 7.64 -12.44
C TRP A 204 1.52 6.60 -11.74
N ILE A 205 1.72 6.40 -10.45
CA ILE A 205 0.86 5.66 -9.54
C ILE A 205 0.52 6.59 -8.37
N ALA A 206 -0.73 7.03 -8.24
CA ALA A 206 -1.20 7.70 -7.03
C ALA A 206 -1.69 6.67 -6.01
N ALA A 207 -0.99 6.62 -4.89
CA ALA A 207 -1.21 5.63 -3.84
C ALA A 207 -2.54 5.79 -3.12
N HIS A 208 -3.05 4.69 -2.58
CA HIS A 208 -4.21 4.61 -1.70
C HIS A 208 -5.48 5.14 -2.37
N MET A 209 -5.71 4.75 -3.63
CA MET A 209 -6.74 5.33 -4.51
C MET A 209 -6.63 6.87 -4.55
N ALA A 210 -5.40 7.36 -4.76
CA ALA A 210 -5.02 8.76 -4.70
C ALA A 210 -5.43 9.49 -3.40
N GLY A 211 -5.68 8.79 -2.30
CA GLY A 211 -6.19 9.36 -1.04
C GLY A 211 -7.68 9.72 -1.04
N SER A 212 -8.45 9.29 -2.05
CA SER A 212 -9.90 9.54 -2.12
C SER A 212 -10.72 8.28 -2.45
N PRO A 213 -10.54 7.14 -1.76
CA PRO A 213 -11.31 5.92 -2.03
C PRO A 213 -12.84 6.07 -1.84
N GLU A 214 -13.29 7.06 -1.07
CA GLU A 214 -14.70 7.41 -0.85
C GLU A 214 -15.36 8.10 -2.06
N ASP A 215 -14.60 8.71 -2.97
CA ASP A 215 -15.13 9.48 -4.10
C ASP A 215 -14.66 8.92 -5.45
N LEU A 216 -15.36 7.87 -5.91
CA LEU A 216 -15.10 7.26 -7.21
C LEU A 216 -15.39 8.17 -8.41
N ASP A 217 -16.25 9.20 -8.27
CA ASP A 217 -16.54 10.12 -9.38
C ASP A 217 -15.40 11.14 -9.54
N PHE A 218 -14.83 11.63 -8.43
CA PHE A 218 -13.60 12.41 -8.45
C PHE A 218 -12.44 11.63 -9.09
N LEU A 219 -12.23 10.38 -8.66
CA LEU A 219 -11.19 9.52 -9.24
C LEU A 219 -11.43 9.24 -10.72
N ASP A 220 -12.68 9.04 -11.14
CA ASP A 220 -13.03 8.91 -12.56
C ASP A 220 -12.62 10.15 -13.36
N GLY A 221 -12.93 11.34 -12.84
CA GLY A 221 -12.52 12.60 -13.45
C GLY A 221 -11.00 12.74 -13.54
N LEU A 222 -10.29 12.45 -12.43
CA LEU A 222 -8.83 12.56 -12.34
C LEU A 222 -8.16 11.61 -13.34
N LEU A 223 -8.56 10.34 -13.38
CA LEU A 223 -8.02 9.36 -14.33
C LEU A 223 -8.36 9.72 -15.79
N SER A 224 -9.54 10.31 -16.05
CA SER A 224 -9.94 10.74 -17.40
C SER A 224 -9.09 11.88 -17.93
N ARG A 225 -8.69 12.83 -17.09
CA ARG A 225 -7.86 13.97 -17.49
C ARG A 225 -6.40 13.59 -17.72
N HIS A 226 -5.89 12.59 -16.99
CA HIS A 226 -4.46 12.27 -16.93
C HIS A 226 -4.18 10.85 -17.43
N PRO A 227 -3.88 10.63 -18.72
CA PRO A 227 -3.74 9.29 -19.31
C PRO A 227 -2.51 8.51 -18.79
N ASN A 228 -1.51 9.20 -18.25
CA ASN A 228 -0.31 8.62 -17.65
C ASN A 228 -0.48 8.26 -16.16
N LEU A 229 -1.61 8.60 -15.54
CA LEU A 229 -1.88 8.28 -14.14
C LEU A 229 -2.43 6.85 -13.98
N SER A 230 -2.07 6.17 -12.92
CA SER A 230 -2.77 5.00 -12.41
C SER A 230 -2.95 5.16 -10.91
N ILE A 231 -3.79 4.35 -10.28
CA ILE A 231 -3.96 4.34 -8.83
C ILE A 231 -3.72 2.93 -8.28
N ASP A 232 -3.18 2.83 -7.07
CA ASP A 232 -3.15 1.56 -6.35
C ASP A 232 -4.28 1.46 -5.31
N THR A 233 -4.52 0.26 -4.79
CA THR A 233 -5.48 0.00 -3.71
C THR A 233 -4.77 -0.36 -2.40
N SER A 234 -3.65 0.30 -2.10
CA SER A 234 -2.92 0.09 -0.86
C SER A 234 -3.49 0.92 0.29
N ALA A 235 -2.91 0.83 1.49
CA ALA A 235 -3.49 1.24 2.78
C ALA A 235 -4.74 0.42 3.11
N THR A 236 -4.53 -0.90 3.33
CA THR A 236 -5.58 -1.91 3.55
C THR A 236 -6.78 -1.42 4.36
N LYS A 237 -6.56 -0.78 5.51
CA LYS A 237 -7.65 -0.33 6.40
C LYS A 237 -8.56 0.70 5.73
N TRP A 238 -7.97 1.69 5.05
CA TRP A 238 -8.71 2.72 4.33
C TRP A 238 -9.51 2.13 3.18
N ILE A 239 -8.90 1.22 2.42
CA ILE A 239 -9.54 0.57 1.28
C ILE A 239 -10.71 -0.30 1.75
N VAL A 240 -10.51 -1.12 2.78
CA VAL A 240 -11.61 -1.90 3.38
C VAL A 240 -12.71 -0.99 3.88
N ARG A 241 -12.38 0.09 4.61
CA ARG A 241 -13.37 1.04 5.17
C ARG A 241 -14.19 1.73 4.08
N GLU A 242 -13.53 2.34 3.10
CA GLU A 242 -14.20 3.24 2.15
C GLU A 242 -14.78 2.49 0.94
N VAL A 243 -14.10 1.46 0.41
CA VAL A 243 -14.64 0.68 -0.71
C VAL A 243 -15.89 -0.10 -0.30
N SER A 244 -15.93 -0.64 0.92
CA SER A 244 -17.10 -1.38 1.43
C SER A 244 -18.38 -0.53 1.55
N ARG A 245 -18.25 0.80 1.55
CA ARG A 245 -19.39 1.74 1.58
C ARG A 245 -20.04 1.92 0.21
N HIS A 246 -19.32 1.63 -0.87
CA HIS A 246 -19.88 1.71 -2.22
C HIS A 246 -20.73 0.49 -2.54
N PRO A 247 -21.83 0.64 -3.31
CA PRO A 247 -22.52 -0.51 -3.89
C PRO A 247 -21.58 -1.31 -4.80
N ALA A 248 -21.60 -2.64 -4.71
CA ALA A 248 -20.71 -3.51 -5.48
C ALA A 248 -20.74 -3.23 -7.00
N GLY A 249 -21.93 -2.94 -7.56
CA GLY A 249 -22.07 -2.58 -8.97
C GLY A 249 -21.34 -1.28 -9.36
N ARG A 250 -21.26 -0.30 -8.45
CA ARG A 250 -20.49 0.94 -8.67
C ARG A 250 -19.00 0.65 -8.68
N VAL A 251 -18.52 -0.17 -7.75
CA VAL A 251 -17.12 -0.63 -7.73
C VAL A 251 -16.78 -1.41 -9.00
N HIS A 252 -17.65 -2.32 -9.44
CA HIS A 252 -17.47 -3.07 -10.69
C HIS A 252 -17.38 -2.15 -11.91
N GLY A 253 -18.26 -1.16 -12.00
CA GLY A 253 -18.25 -0.17 -13.08
C GLY A 253 -16.94 0.62 -13.12
N PHE A 254 -16.47 1.07 -11.96
CA PHE A 254 -15.20 1.79 -11.83
C PHE A 254 -14.00 0.90 -12.22
N MET A 255 -13.91 -0.31 -11.67
CA MET A 255 -12.84 -1.27 -11.97
C MET A 255 -12.79 -1.67 -13.45
N ARG A 256 -13.96 -1.81 -14.10
CA ARG A 256 -14.05 -2.11 -15.54
C ARG A 256 -13.66 -0.93 -16.41
N ARG A 257 -14.10 0.28 -16.06
CA ARG A 257 -13.78 1.50 -16.83
C ARG A 257 -12.28 1.79 -16.81
N TRP A 258 -11.66 1.64 -15.66
CA TRP A 258 -10.23 1.89 -15.46
C TRP A 258 -9.40 0.60 -15.48
N HIS A 259 -9.88 -0.40 -16.23
CA HIS A 259 -9.17 -1.65 -16.46
C HIS A 259 -7.74 -1.36 -16.91
N GLY A 260 -6.77 -1.92 -16.18
CA GLY A 260 -5.36 -1.74 -16.47
C GLY A 260 -4.70 -0.47 -15.90
N ARG A 261 -5.45 0.37 -15.17
CA ARG A 261 -4.97 1.58 -14.48
C ARG A 261 -5.26 1.59 -12.98
N ILE A 262 -5.79 0.49 -12.44
CA ILE A 262 -5.94 0.24 -11.01
C ILE A 262 -5.07 -0.95 -10.64
N LEU A 263 -4.23 -0.79 -9.63
CA LEU A 263 -3.20 -1.74 -9.25
C LEU A 263 -3.44 -2.27 -7.83
N PHE A 264 -3.21 -3.57 -7.63
CA PHE A 264 -3.22 -4.14 -6.29
C PHE A 264 -2.01 -3.67 -5.48
N GLY A 265 -2.26 -3.18 -4.27
CA GLY A 265 -1.22 -2.89 -3.29
C GLY A 265 -1.72 -3.19 -1.88
N SER A 266 -0.84 -3.58 -0.95
CA SER A 266 -1.26 -3.91 0.43
C SER A 266 -0.98 -2.80 1.44
N ASP A 267 0.13 -2.08 1.24
CA ASP A 267 0.79 -1.22 2.22
C ASP A 267 1.20 -1.97 3.50
N ILE A 268 1.65 -3.22 3.33
CA ILE A 268 2.28 -3.95 4.43
C ILE A 268 3.60 -3.30 4.78
N VAL A 269 3.82 -3.11 6.08
CA VAL A 269 5.12 -2.71 6.64
C VAL A 269 5.66 -3.85 7.48
N THR A 270 6.87 -4.32 7.17
CA THR A 270 7.59 -5.29 7.99
C THR A 270 8.71 -4.60 8.75
N ASN A 271 9.00 -5.08 9.95
CA ASN A 271 10.09 -4.61 10.78
C ASN A 271 10.49 -5.74 11.75
N ASP A 272 11.79 -5.97 11.97
CA ASP A 272 12.26 -6.98 12.93
C ASP A 272 11.84 -6.66 14.37
N ASP A 273 11.56 -5.38 14.68
CA ASP A 273 10.98 -5.00 15.97
C ASP A 273 9.59 -5.62 16.20
N HIS A 274 8.85 -5.96 15.15
CA HIS A 274 7.56 -6.65 15.27
C HIS A 274 7.69 -8.03 15.93
N LEU A 275 8.89 -8.62 15.95
CA LEU A 275 9.14 -9.96 16.50
C LEU A 275 9.53 -9.95 17.98
N ARG A 276 9.53 -8.78 18.61
CA ARG A 276 10.03 -8.60 19.99
C ARG A 276 8.98 -7.86 20.81
N GLY A 277 8.84 -8.22 22.09
CA GLY A 277 8.00 -7.47 23.01
C GLY A 277 8.66 -6.15 23.45
N GLY A 278 8.00 -5.47 24.40
CA GLY A 278 8.52 -4.27 25.07
C GLY A 278 8.34 -2.96 24.31
N ASP A 279 8.91 -1.89 24.87
CA ASP A 279 8.80 -0.54 24.33
C ASP A 279 9.41 -0.44 22.93
N LYS A 280 8.72 0.29 22.04
CA LYS A 280 9.09 0.44 20.64
C LYS A 280 9.43 1.87 20.29
N PRO A 281 10.39 2.08 19.37
CA PRO A 281 10.85 3.42 19.02
C PRO A 281 9.82 4.22 18.20
N THR A 282 8.86 3.54 17.56
CA THR A 282 7.86 4.17 16.69
C THR A 282 6.51 3.46 16.79
N GLU A 283 5.44 4.18 16.45
CA GLU A 283 4.09 3.60 16.30
C GLU A 283 4.06 2.45 15.28
N MET A 284 4.87 2.56 14.21
CA MET A 284 4.97 1.51 13.20
C MET A 284 5.56 0.23 13.78
N ALA A 285 6.65 0.33 14.54
CA ALA A 285 7.29 -0.81 15.21
C ALA A 285 6.41 -1.43 16.32
N ALA A 286 5.44 -0.67 16.86
CA ALA A 286 4.51 -1.13 17.89
C ALA A 286 3.30 -1.93 17.34
N LYS A 287 3.24 -2.19 16.04
CA LYS A 287 2.10 -2.89 15.42
C LYS A 287 2.03 -4.40 15.69
N ALA A 288 3.11 -4.97 16.23
CA ALA A 288 3.21 -6.37 16.65
C ALA A 288 4.34 -6.51 17.70
N SER A 289 4.31 -7.62 18.46
CA SER A 289 5.20 -7.84 19.62
C SER A 289 5.90 -9.20 19.63
N ASP A 290 5.61 -10.06 18.67
CA ASP A 290 6.13 -11.41 18.55
C ASP A 290 5.87 -11.95 17.14
N SER A 291 6.40 -13.13 16.84
CA SER A 291 6.26 -13.74 15.52
C SER A 291 4.80 -14.03 15.12
N GLU A 292 3.93 -14.34 16.08
CA GLU A 292 2.53 -14.67 15.79
C GLU A 292 1.75 -13.42 15.44
N THR A 293 1.84 -12.37 16.26
CA THR A 293 1.21 -11.07 16.01
C THR A 293 1.80 -10.36 14.77
N ALA A 294 3.09 -10.57 14.46
CA ALA A 294 3.70 -10.10 13.23
C ALA A 294 3.17 -10.86 12.00
N PHE A 295 2.99 -12.18 12.11
CA PHE A 295 2.34 -12.96 11.05
C PHE A 295 0.89 -12.50 10.84
N ASP A 296 0.12 -12.32 11.91
CA ASP A 296 -1.24 -11.77 11.83
C ASP A 296 -1.25 -10.40 11.16
N LEU A 297 -0.31 -9.52 11.49
CA LEU A 297 -0.15 -8.22 10.85
C LEU A 297 0.00 -8.35 9.33
N TYR A 298 0.86 -9.24 8.84
CA TYR A 298 1.11 -9.38 7.41
C TYR A 298 -0.02 -10.13 6.68
N ALA A 299 -0.45 -11.27 7.23
CA ALA A 299 -1.45 -12.14 6.63
C ALA A 299 -2.85 -11.52 6.59
N SER A 300 -3.26 -10.83 7.66
CA SER A 300 -4.57 -10.19 7.74
C SER A 300 -4.84 -9.21 6.59
N ARG A 301 -3.80 -8.52 6.12
CA ARG A 301 -3.93 -7.51 5.06
C ARG A 301 -4.23 -8.15 3.72
N TYR A 302 -3.49 -9.20 3.37
CA TYR A 302 -3.80 -9.97 2.17
C TYR A 302 -5.16 -10.66 2.29
N TRP A 303 -5.49 -11.22 3.45
CA TRP A 303 -6.80 -11.81 3.69
C TRP A 303 -7.94 -10.80 3.50
N ALA A 304 -7.84 -9.63 4.12
CA ALA A 304 -8.89 -8.62 4.07
C ALA A 304 -9.08 -8.08 2.65
N LEU A 305 -7.98 -7.78 1.94
CA LEU A 305 -8.05 -7.31 0.55
C LEU A 305 -8.58 -8.40 -0.38
N ARG A 306 -8.10 -9.65 -0.28
CA ARG A 306 -8.65 -10.74 -1.11
C ARG A 306 -10.12 -11.02 -0.78
N THR A 307 -10.53 -10.95 0.48
CA THR A 307 -11.95 -11.09 0.87
C THR A 307 -12.79 -9.96 0.27
N LEU A 308 -12.30 -8.71 0.33
CA LEU A 308 -12.94 -7.53 -0.26
C LEU A 308 -13.10 -7.66 -1.79
N TRP A 309 -12.06 -8.09 -2.49
CA TRP A 309 -12.07 -8.12 -3.95
C TRP A 309 -12.71 -9.40 -4.53
N GLU A 310 -12.47 -10.56 -3.93
CA GLU A 310 -12.80 -11.85 -4.55
C GLU A 310 -14.16 -12.42 -4.12
N THR A 311 -14.65 -12.04 -2.93
CA THR A 311 -15.81 -12.69 -2.32
C THR A 311 -17.02 -11.76 -2.27
N GLY A 312 -18.19 -12.31 -1.98
CA GLY A 312 -19.42 -11.54 -1.67
C GLY A 312 -19.71 -11.50 -0.17
N HIS A 313 -18.74 -11.79 0.67
CA HIS A 313 -18.95 -11.86 2.12
C HIS A 313 -19.15 -10.47 2.71
N GLU A 314 -20.07 -10.38 3.66
CA GLU A 314 -20.26 -9.19 4.49
C GLU A 314 -20.04 -9.57 5.94
N LEU A 315 -19.02 -8.97 6.55
CA LEU A 315 -18.65 -9.22 7.95
C LEU A 315 -17.97 -7.98 8.54
N GLU A 316 -17.76 -7.96 9.84
CA GLU A 316 -16.88 -6.96 10.45
C GLU A 316 -15.41 -7.30 10.14
N SER A 317 -14.59 -6.32 9.77
CA SER A 317 -13.17 -6.55 9.50
C SER A 317 -12.44 -7.10 10.74
N PRO A 318 -11.55 -8.10 10.59
CA PRO A 318 -10.74 -8.61 11.68
C PRO A 318 -9.57 -7.66 12.04
N ILE A 319 -9.37 -6.59 11.26
CA ILE A 319 -8.33 -5.60 11.48
C ILE A 319 -8.94 -4.37 12.15
N SER A 320 -8.47 -4.00 13.33
CA SER A 320 -8.87 -2.78 14.03
C SER A 320 -8.53 -1.54 13.20
N ASP A 321 -9.46 -0.60 13.15
CA ASP A 321 -9.34 0.67 12.45
C ASP A 321 -9.54 1.85 13.40
N PRO A 322 -8.46 2.37 14.00
CA PRO A 322 -8.55 3.44 15.00
C PRO A 322 -9.06 4.76 14.42
N ASP A 323 -9.05 4.94 13.09
CA ASP A 323 -9.57 6.14 12.44
C ASP A 323 -11.08 6.31 12.69
N LEU A 324 -11.81 5.22 12.93
CA LEU A 324 -13.25 5.28 13.25
C LEU A 324 -13.52 6.06 14.54
N ALA A 325 -12.67 5.90 15.55
CA ALA A 325 -12.78 6.61 16.82
C ALA A 325 -12.41 8.10 16.71
N MET A 326 -11.77 8.52 15.60
CA MET A 326 -11.48 9.94 15.38
C MET A 326 -12.73 10.75 15.00
N VAL A 327 -13.69 10.11 14.34
CA VAL A 327 -14.92 10.75 13.84
C VAL A 327 -16.18 10.35 14.61
N ASP A 328 -16.12 9.25 15.37
CA ASP A 328 -17.22 8.77 16.21
C ASP A 328 -16.69 8.45 17.62
N PRO A 329 -16.90 9.33 18.61
CA PRO A 329 -16.45 9.13 19.99
C PRO A 329 -17.06 7.91 20.70
N ALA A 330 -18.13 7.31 20.16
CA ALA A 330 -18.69 6.08 20.70
C ALA A 330 -17.89 4.83 20.32
N ARG A 331 -16.96 4.95 19.38
CA ARG A 331 -16.10 3.84 18.90
C ARG A 331 -14.83 3.72 19.73
N SER A 332 -14.35 2.49 19.84
CA SER A 332 -13.04 2.15 20.40
C SER A 332 -11.97 2.12 19.31
N PRO A 333 -10.69 2.40 19.61
CA PRO A 333 -9.57 2.17 18.70
C PRO A 333 -9.44 0.73 18.18
N HIS A 334 -10.10 -0.22 18.85
CA HIS A 334 -10.13 -1.63 18.47
C HIS A 334 -11.33 -2.01 17.59
N ASP A 335 -12.28 -1.10 17.35
CA ASP A 335 -13.39 -1.33 16.43
C ASP A 335 -12.90 -1.42 14.99
N ALA A 336 -13.72 -1.96 14.10
CA ALA A 336 -13.41 -2.05 12.68
C ALA A 336 -14.64 -1.78 11.81
N PRO A 337 -14.45 -1.39 10.54
CA PRO A 337 -15.57 -1.21 9.63
C PRO A 337 -16.15 -2.56 9.21
N THR A 338 -17.35 -2.54 8.65
CA THR A 338 -17.85 -3.66 7.85
C THR A 338 -16.97 -3.82 6.61
N LEU A 339 -16.43 -5.01 6.40
CA LEU A 339 -15.85 -5.46 5.15
C LEU A 339 -16.98 -6.04 4.30
N ARG A 340 -17.27 -5.40 3.16
CA ARG A 340 -18.25 -5.87 2.19
C ARG A 340 -17.55 -6.27 0.89
N GLY A 341 -17.44 -7.57 0.70
CA GLY A 341 -16.90 -8.19 -0.50
C GLY A 341 -17.65 -7.76 -1.76
N THR A 342 -16.89 -7.53 -2.83
CA THR A 342 -17.38 -6.99 -4.09
C THR A 342 -17.65 -8.09 -5.12
N SER A 343 -17.10 -9.30 -4.97
CA SER A 343 -17.17 -10.38 -5.97
C SER A 343 -16.73 -9.92 -7.36
N LEU A 344 -15.55 -9.30 -7.43
CA LEU A 344 -15.03 -8.76 -8.69
C LEU A 344 -14.91 -9.89 -9.73
N PRO A 345 -15.29 -9.67 -11.00
CA PRO A 345 -15.19 -10.72 -12.03
C PRO A 345 -13.75 -11.17 -12.26
N ARG A 346 -13.56 -12.47 -12.56
CA ARG A 346 -12.23 -13.10 -12.72
C ARG A 346 -11.34 -12.38 -13.73
N GLU A 347 -11.92 -11.95 -14.85
CA GLU A 347 -11.21 -11.22 -15.90
C GLU A 347 -10.72 -9.84 -15.45
N VAL A 348 -11.49 -9.17 -14.59
CA VAL A 348 -11.09 -7.87 -14.02
C VAL A 348 -10.02 -8.08 -12.94
N MET A 349 -10.16 -9.13 -12.12
CA MET A 349 -9.15 -9.50 -11.12
C MET A 349 -7.79 -9.85 -11.75
N ALA A 350 -7.77 -10.57 -12.86
CA ALA A 350 -6.50 -10.94 -13.52
C ALA A 350 -5.68 -9.70 -13.91
N GLU A 351 -6.36 -8.68 -14.43
CA GLU A 351 -5.73 -7.43 -14.80
C GLU A 351 -5.29 -6.62 -13.57
N PHE A 352 -6.17 -6.49 -12.57
CA PHE A 352 -5.92 -5.76 -11.32
C PHE A 352 -4.76 -6.36 -10.52
N TYR A 353 -4.68 -7.70 -10.44
CA TYR A 353 -3.66 -8.40 -9.66
C TYR A 353 -2.29 -8.48 -10.34
N ALA A 354 -2.19 -8.41 -11.67
CA ALA A 354 -0.89 -8.61 -12.32
C ALA A 354 -0.67 -7.77 -13.58
N GLY A 355 -1.69 -7.67 -14.44
CA GLY A 355 -1.58 -7.00 -15.74
C GLY A 355 -1.20 -5.53 -15.64
N ALA A 356 -1.87 -4.78 -14.76
CA ALA A 356 -1.68 -3.34 -14.60
C ALA A 356 -0.27 -3.02 -14.07
N ALA A 357 0.18 -3.74 -13.04
CA ALA A 357 1.51 -3.59 -12.45
C ALA A 357 2.64 -3.86 -13.45
N SER A 358 2.49 -4.93 -14.22
CA SER A 358 3.50 -5.38 -15.18
C SER A 358 3.75 -4.32 -16.27
N ARG A 359 2.70 -3.62 -16.74
CA ARG A 359 2.85 -2.54 -17.73
C ARG A 359 3.55 -1.30 -17.19
N ILE A 360 3.27 -0.89 -15.94
CA ILE A 360 3.89 0.31 -15.37
C ILE A 360 5.37 0.07 -15.05
N ALA A 361 5.71 -1.10 -14.52
CA ALA A 361 7.09 -1.43 -14.19
C ALA A 361 7.94 -1.81 -15.42
N GLY A 362 7.32 -1.98 -16.60
CA GLY A 362 7.99 -2.48 -17.80
C GLY A 362 8.40 -3.96 -17.67
N GLU A 363 7.63 -4.74 -16.91
CA GLU A 363 7.96 -6.11 -16.51
C GLU A 363 7.05 -7.14 -17.21
N ALA A 364 7.54 -8.38 -17.31
CA ALA A 364 6.70 -9.50 -17.72
C ALA A 364 5.70 -9.87 -16.61
N VAL A 365 4.48 -10.21 -17.02
CA VAL A 365 3.44 -10.78 -16.15
C VAL A 365 3.97 -12.06 -15.52
N PRO A 366 3.96 -12.21 -14.18
CA PRO A 366 4.41 -13.43 -13.54
C PRO A 366 3.65 -14.65 -14.07
N ALA A 367 4.38 -15.69 -14.46
CA ALA A 367 3.78 -16.98 -14.78
C ALA A 367 3.20 -17.60 -13.50
N ALA A 368 2.13 -18.39 -13.64
CA ALA A 368 1.68 -19.23 -12.54
C ALA A 368 2.85 -20.11 -12.06
N PRO A 369 3.08 -20.23 -10.73
CA PRO A 369 4.10 -21.15 -10.26
C PRO A 369 3.79 -22.55 -10.77
N THR A 370 4.77 -23.21 -11.39
CA THR A 370 4.69 -24.64 -11.68
C THR A 370 4.49 -25.35 -10.36
N ALA A 371 3.39 -26.08 -10.20
CA ALA A 371 3.13 -26.85 -8.99
C ALA A 371 4.37 -27.67 -8.64
N ALA A 372 4.93 -27.44 -7.45
CA ALA A 372 5.99 -28.31 -6.96
C ALA A 372 5.44 -29.75 -6.96
N PRO A 373 6.20 -30.74 -7.45
CA PRO A 373 5.76 -32.12 -7.38
C PRO A 373 5.45 -32.44 -5.91
N ALA A 374 4.28 -33.02 -5.67
CA ALA A 374 3.89 -33.46 -4.33
C ALA A 374 5.03 -34.31 -3.75
N PRO A 375 5.40 -34.11 -2.47
CA PRO A 375 6.43 -34.92 -1.85
C PRO A 375 6.04 -36.38 -1.99
N ALA A 376 6.94 -37.17 -2.58
CA ALA A 376 6.75 -38.61 -2.70
C ALA A 376 6.58 -39.18 -1.29
N VAL A 377 5.40 -39.71 -1.01
CA VAL A 377 5.14 -40.49 0.19
C VAL A 377 6.14 -41.65 0.17
N ARG A 378 7.10 -41.63 1.11
CA ARG A 378 7.99 -42.75 1.39
C ARG A 378 7.65 -43.34 2.74
#